data_AF-A0A380P180-F1
#
_entry.id   AF-A0A380P180-F1
#
_cell.length_a   1.000
_cell.length_b   1.000
_cell.length_c   1.000
_cell.angle_alpha   90.00
_cell.angle_beta   90.00
_cell.angle_gamma   90.00
#
_symmetry.space_group_name_H-M   'P 1'
#
loop_
_entity.id
_entity.type
_entity.pdbx_description
1 polymer ?
#
loop_
_entity_poly.entity_id
_entity_poly.type
_entity_poly.pdbx_seq_one_letter_code
_entity_poly.pdbx_strand_id
1 'polypeptide(L)'
;MEVRVRTKAIIGFVAVAALVTGCSLESEPPADHTITHTALPSDDDQQRSKKSAEAFLAASADDGTIASLQDAVTGVFGEWEKGSDRAFIATTLYGSRATPENGKLIANAFGVWQNSESGEGRVFVYGKDEKLLYQGKF
;
A
#
# COMPACT_ATOMS: atom_id res chain seq x y z
N MET A 1 41.10 42.11 51.02
CA MET A 1 40.95 41.56 52.38
C MET A 1 40.40 40.15 52.24
N GLU A 2 41.26 39.18 52.51
CA GLU A 2 40.94 37.75 52.49
C GLU A 2 40.12 37.35 53.72
N VAL A 3 39.20 36.39 53.57
CA VAL A 3 38.98 35.35 54.58
C VAL A 3 38.68 34.02 53.86
N ARG A 4 39.62 33.08 53.92
CA ARG A 4 39.41 31.65 53.68
C ARG A 4 39.02 30.98 54.99
N VAL A 5 38.01 30.11 54.99
CA VAL A 5 37.85 29.00 55.94
C VAL A 5 37.05 27.89 55.21
N ARG A 6 37.66 26.88 54.56
CA ARG A 6 38.15 25.59 55.07
C ARG A 6 37.13 24.77 55.89
N THR A 7 36.72 23.62 55.31
CA THR A 7 36.76 22.28 55.93
C THR A 7 35.43 21.51 56.10
N LYS A 8 35.49 20.26 55.59
CA LYS A 8 34.86 18.99 56.03
C LYS A 8 33.62 18.47 55.31
N ALA A 9 33.86 17.33 54.66
CA ALA A 9 32.91 16.39 54.10
C ALA A 9 32.00 15.76 55.16
N ILE A 10 30.74 15.52 54.80
CA ILE A 10 29.88 14.51 55.40
C ILE A 10 29.20 13.74 54.26
N ILE A 11 29.47 12.45 54.24
CA ILE A 11 28.79 11.43 53.44
C ILE A 11 27.34 11.37 53.94
N GLY A 12 26.37 11.52 53.03
CA GLY A 12 24.94 11.46 53.35
C GLY A 12 24.14 10.94 52.17
N PHE A 13 23.88 9.63 52.19
CA PHE A 13 23.01 8.91 51.29
C PHE A 13 21.58 9.47 51.38
N VAL A 14 21.06 10.07 50.30
CA VAL A 14 19.62 10.31 50.14
C VAL A 14 19.23 9.86 48.74
N ALA A 15 18.58 8.70 48.68
CA ALA A 15 17.81 8.27 47.53
C ALA A 15 16.67 9.28 47.33
N VAL A 16 16.69 9.99 46.21
CA VAL A 16 15.51 10.71 45.69
C VAL A 16 15.20 10.11 44.34
N ALA A 17 14.11 9.34 44.31
CA ALA A 17 13.45 8.91 43.10
C ALA A 17 13.05 10.15 42.29
N ALA A 18 13.72 10.36 41.16
CA ALA A 18 13.24 11.27 40.12
C ALA A 18 12.73 10.41 38.98
N LEU A 19 11.39 10.35 38.91
CA LEU A 19 10.60 9.88 37.79
C LEU A 19 11.17 10.48 36.49
N VAL A 20 11.86 9.68 35.69
CA VAL A 20 12.03 9.99 34.27
C VAL A 20 10.92 9.25 33.55
N THR A 21 9.78 9.91 33.46
CA THR A 21 8.74 9.63 32.47
C THR A 21 9.35 9.84 31.09
N GLY A 22 10.05 8.82 30.61
CA GLY A 22 10.56 8.70 29.25
C GLY A 22 9.81 7.60 28.52
N CYS A 23 8.48 7.53 28.68
CA CYS A 23 7.66 7.00 27.60
C CYS A 23 7.88 7.96 26.44
N SER A 24 8.87 7.66 25.59
CA SER A 24 8.80 8.13 24.21
C SER A 24 7.49 7.57 23.68
N LEU A 25 6.48 8.43 23.68
CA LEU A 25 5.39 8.37 22.71
C LEU A 25 6.07 8.53 21.35
N GLU A 26 6.71 7.46 20.88
CA GLU A 26 6.82 7.18 19.48
C GLU A 26 5.36 7.21 19.03
N SER A 27 4.97 8.36 18.46
CA SER A 27 3.64 8.53 17.93
C SER A 27 3.56 7.53 16.80
N GLU A 28 2.98 6.37 17.11
CA GLU A 28 2.61 5.37 16.13
C GLU A 28 1.89 6.15 15.02
N PRO A 29 2.39 6.12 13.77
CA PRO A 29 1.77 6.86 12.69
C PRO A 29 0.29 6.46 12.68
N PRO A 30 -0.64 7.43 12.56
CA PRO A 30 -2.07 7.15 12.66
C PRO A 30 -2.36 5.96 11.78
N ALA A 31 -2.93 4.91 12.37
CA ALA A 31 -3.25 3.66 11.71
C ALA A 31 -3.86 4.01 10.35
N ASP A 32 -3.10 3.72 9.29
CA ASP A 32 -3.46 4.01 7.92
C ASP A 32 -4.89 3.48 7.77
N HIS A 33 -5.85 4.39 7.66
CA HIS A 33 -7.26 4.07 7.49
C HIS A 33 -7.34 3.36 6.15
N THR A 34 -7.07 2.07 6.18
CA THR A 34 -6.96 1.21 5.03
C THR A 34 -8.39 1.06 4.57
N ILE A 35 -8.81 1.93 3.67
CA ILE A 35 -10.09 1.78 2.98
C ILE A 35 -9.93 0.52 2.13
N THR A 36 -10.31 -0.61 2.71
CA THR A 36 -10.41 -1.88 2.00
C THR A 36 -11.65 -1.79 1.13
N HIS A 37 -11.46 -1.54 -0.16
CA HIS A 37 -12.53 -1.59 -1.15
C HIS A 37 -12.87 -3.05 -1.42
N THR A 38 -13.80 -3.60 -0.66
CA THR A 38 -14.21 -5.01 -0.75
C THR A 38 -15.02 -5.33 -2.01
N ALA A 39 -15.61 -4.31 -2.64
CA ALA A 39 -16.35 -4.39 -3.89
C ALA A 39 -15.72 -3.46 -4.95
N LEU A 40 -15.87 -3.85 -6.21
CA LEU A 40 -15.42 -3.05 -7.35
C LEU A 40 -16.17 -1.71 -7.38
N PRO A 41 -15.47 -0.56 -7.35
CA PRO A 41 -16.12 0.74 -7.51
C PRO A 41 -16.76 0.90 -8.89
N SER A 42 -17.72 1.81 -9.01
CA SER A 42 -18.32 2.14 -10.29
C SER A 42 -17.27 2.74 -11.24
N ASP A 43 -17.33 2.33 -12.51
CA ASP A 43 -16.48 2.84 -13.58
C ASP A 43 -17.24 3.90 -14.39
N ASP A 44 -16.94 5.17 -14.11
CA ASP A 44 -17.59 6.32 -14.75
C ASP A 44 -17.19 6.48 -16.23
N ASP A 45 -16.11 5.84 -16.69
CA ASP A 45 -15.59 5.94 -18.07
C ASP A 45 -15.06 4.58 -18.57
N GLN A 46 -15.98 3.66 -18.84
CA GLN A 46 -15.68 2.29 -19.29
C GLN A 46 -14.83 2.24 -20.56
N GLN A 47 -14.95 3.23 -21.46
CA GLN A 47 -14.15 3.26 -22.69
C GLN A 47 -12.68 3.51 -22.37
N ARG A 48 -12.41 4.47 -21.47
CA ARG A 48 -11.05 4.73 -20.99
C ARG A 48 -10.49 3.53 -20.23
N SER A 49 -11.27 2.97 -19.31
CA SER A 49 -10.90 1.79 -18.52
C SER A 49 -10.49 0.60 -19.40
N LYS A 50 -11.25 0.34 -20.46
CA LYS A 50 -10.92 -0.70 -21.44
C LYS A 50 -9.64 -0.38 -22.20
N LYS A 51 -9.46 0.86 -22.66
CA LYS A 51 -8.24 1.27 -23.37
C LYS A 51 -7.00 1.15 -22.49
N SER A 52 -7.12 1.48 -21.21
CA SER A 52 -6.05 1.30 -20.22
C SER A 52 -5.75 -0.18 -19.98
N ALA A 53 -6.76 -1.05 -19.94
CA ALA A 53 -6.57 -2.50 -19.87
C ALA A 53 -5.83 -3.03 -21.11
N GLU A 54 -6.18 -2.59 -22.31
CA GLU A 54 -5.49 -2.98 -23.55
C GLU A 54 -4.03 -2.52 -23.54
N ALA A 55 -3.75 -1.30 -23.10
CA ALA A 55 -2.38 -0.77 -22.99
C ALA A 55 -1.55 -1.54 -21.95
N PHE A 56 -2.14 -1.84 -20.80
CA PHE A 56 -1.54 -2.66 -19.75
C PHE A 56 -1.19 -4.06 -20.27
N LEU A 57 -2.15 -4.74 -20.90
CA LEU A 57 -1.96 -6.09 -21.45
C LEU A 57 -0.88 -6.12 -22.53
N ALA A 58 -0.82 -5.09 -23.38
CA ALA A 58 0.22 -4.98 -24.40
C ALA A 58 1.62 -4.81 -23.76
N ALA A 59 1.74 -4.02 -22.70
CA ALA A 59 3.01 -3.84 -21.99
C ALA A 59 3.46 -5.11 -21.24
N SER A 60 2.51 -5.86 -20.67
CA SER A 60 2.79 -7.12 -19.97
C SER A 60 2.92 -8.34 -20.90
N ALA A 61 2.81 -8.16 -22.22
CA ALA A 61 2.97 -9.26 -23.17
C ALA A 61 4.44 -9.71 -23.29
N ASP A 62 5.38 -8.78 -23.11
CA ASP A 62 6.80 -9.02 -23.38
C ASP A 62 7.51 -9.79 -22.25
N ASP A 63 7.05 -9.66 -20.99
CA ASP A 63 7.65 -10.34 -19.83
C ASP A 63 6.98 -11.69 -19.49
N GLY A 64 5.81 -11.96 -20.06
CA GLY A 64 5.05 -13.21 -19.88
C GLY A 64 4.45 -13.41 -18.48
N THR A 65 4.55 -12.44 -17.57
CA THR A 65 4.19 -12.57 -16.14
C THR A 65 2.73 -12.98 -15.94
N ILE A 66 1.84 -12.47 -16.79
CA ILE A 66 0.40 -12.74 -16.75
C ILE A 66 -0.12 -13.41 -18.01
N ALA A 67 0.73 -14.08 -18.80
CA ALA A 67 0.35 -14.66 -20.09
C ALA A 67 -0.89 -15.58 -20.02
N SER A 68 -1.04 -16.34 -18.93
CA SER A 68 -2.19 -17.23 -18.69
C SER A 68 -3.45 -16.52 -18.12
N LEU A 69 -3.37 -15.21 -17.90
CA LEU A 69 -4.41 -14.37 -17.30
C LEU A 69 -4.77 -13.16 -18.18
N GLN A 70 -4.12 -12.96 -19.33
CA GLN A 70 -4.37 -11.82 -20.22
C GLN A 70 -5.82 -11.74 -20.69
N ASP A 71 -6.45 -12.90 -20.93
CA ASP A 71 -7.85 -13.00 -21.34
C ASP A 71 -8.83 -12.49 -20.27
N ALA A 72 -8.38 -12.39 -19.02
CA ALA A 72 -9.24 -12.11 -17.90
C ALA A 72 -9.36 -10.61 -17.58
N VAL A 73 -8.37 -9.78 -17.91
CA VAL A 73 -8.38 -8.36 -17.55
C VAL A 73 -9.29 -7.57 -18.49
N THR A 74 -10.33 -6.93 -17.95
CA THR A 74 -11.34 -6.24 -18.76
C THR A 74 -11.37 -4.73 -18.56
N GLY A 75 -10.81 -4.23 -17.45
CA GLY A 75 -10.77 -2.81 -17.17
C GLY A 75 -9.67 -2.46 -16.17
N VAL A 76 -9.04 -1.32 -16.38
CA VAL A 76 -8.04 -0.75 -15.49
C VAL A 76 -8.39 0.73 -15.33
N PHE A 77 -8.82 1.14 -14.15
CA PHE A 77 -9.36 2.49 -13.90
C PHE A 77 -9.15 2.94 -12.46
N GLY A 78 -9.09 4.24 -12.24
CA GLY A 78 -8.70 4.81 -10.96
C GLY A 78 -8.09 6.19 -11.15
N GLU A 79 -7.77 6.84 -10.05
CA GLU A 79 -7.28 8.21 -10.05
C GLU A 79 -5.74 8.29 -10.05
N TRP A 80 -5.03 7.18 -10.24
CA TRP A 80 -3.55 7.17 -10.23
C TRP A 80 -2.94 8.13 -11.25
N GLU A 81 -3.57 8.29 -12.42
CA GLU A 81 -3.14 9.25 -13.45
C GLU A 81 -3.29 10.72 -13.02
N LYS A 82 -4.08 10.98 -11.98
CA LYS A 82 -4.39 12.32 -11.44
C LYS A 82 -3.68 12.60 -10.12
N GLY A 83 -2.75 11.73 -9.70
CA GLY A 83 -2.00 11.87 -8.45
C GLY A 83 -2.68 11.28 -7.21
N SER A 84 -3.76 10.51 -7.38
CA SER A 84 -4.29 9.66 -6.32
C SER A 84 -3.45 8.38 -6.22
N ASP A 85 -3.54 7.69 -5.09
CA ASP A 85 -2.77 6.47 -4.82
C ASP A 85 -3.57 5.21 -5.15
N ARG A 86 -4.54 5.22 -6.09
CA ARG A 86 -5.46 4.07 -6.26
C ARG A 86 -5.71 3.66 -7.69
N ALA A 87 -5.52 2.38 -7.94
CA ALA A 87 -5.87 1.69 -9.18
C ALA A 87 -6.78 0.50 -8.92
N PHE A 88 -7.81 0.36 -9.74
CA PHE A 88 -8.77 -0.74 -9.70
C PHE A 88 -8.67 -1.53 -11.00
N ILE A 89 -8.54 -2.85 -10.89
CA ILE A 89 -8.44 -3.77 -12.02
C ILE A 89 -9.65 -4.69 -11.97
N ALA A 90 -10.54 -4.52 -12.94
CA ALA A 90 -11.67 -5.40 -13.16
C ALA A 90 -11.25 -6.61 -14.00
N THR A 91 -11.61 -7.81 -13.55
CA THR A 91 -11.34 -9.04 -14.28
C THR A 91 -12.59 -9.89 -14.44
N THR A 92 -12.53 -10.82 -15.38
CA THR A 92 -13.52 -11.89 -15.54
C THR A 92 -13.11 -13.18 -14.81
N LEU A 93 -12.12 -13.16 -13.91
CA LEU A 93 -11.71 -14.36 -13.17
C LEU A 93 -12.87 -14.91 -12.33
N TYR A 94 -13.11 -16.22 -12.39
CA TYR A 94 -14.17 -16.91 -11.65
C TYR A 94 -13.73 -18.33 -11.26
N GLY A 95 -14.43 -18.93 -10.29
CA GLY A 95 -14.21 -20.31 -9.86
C GLY A 95 -12.76 -20.56 -9.42
N SER A 96 -12.12 -21.59 -9.97
CA SER A 96 -10.73 -21.95 -9.65
C SER A 96 -9.68 -20.93 -10.11
N ARG A 97 -10.05 -19.99 -11.00
CA ARG A 97 -9.15 -18.90 -11.45
C ARG A 97 -9.26 -17.65 -10.57
N ALA A 98 -10.34 -17.49 -9.81
CA ALA A 98 -10.55 -16.36 -8.91
C ALA A 98 -9.82 -16.58 -7.57
N THR A 99 -8.49 -16.57 -7.60
CA THR A 99 -7.66 -16.76 -6.41
C THR A 99 -6.86 -15.50 -6.06
N PRO A 100 -6.49 -15.31 -4.78
CA PRO A 100 -5.61 -14.21 -4.39
C PRO A 100 -4.26 -14.22 -5.11
N GLU A 101 -3.72 -15.38 -5.45
CA GLU A 101 -2.45 -15.52 -6.17
C GLU A 101 -2.53 -14.97 -7.58
N ASN A 102 -3.60 -15.27 -8.32
CA ASN A 102 -3.83 -14.70 -9.65
C ASN A 102 -4.08 -13.19 -9.56
N GLY A 103 -4.82 -12.73 -8.55
CA GLY A 103 -4.97 -11.31 -8.27
C GLY A 103 -3.63 -10.61 -8.01
N LYS A 104 -2.75 -11.24 -7.24
CA LYS A 104 -1.40 -10.74 -6.94
C LYS A 104 -0.50 -10.67 -8.18
N LEU A 105 -0.55 -11.69 -9.05
CA LEU A 105 0.22 -11.68 -10.30
C LEU A 105 -0.17 -10.49 -11.18
N ILE A 106 -1.48 -10.23 -11.32
CA ILE A 106 -2.00 -9.09 -12.08
C ILE A 106 -1.57 -7.76 -11.45
N ALA A 107 -1.70 -7.62 -10.13
CA ALA A 107 -1.28 -6.42 -9.41
C ALA A 107 0.22 -6.13 -9.57
N ASN A 108 1.06 -7.16 -9.47
CA ASN A 108 2.51 -7.01 -9.65
C ASN A 108 2.87 -6.58 -11.07
N ALA A 109 2.26 -7.20 -12.08
CA ALA A 109 2.46 -6.81 -13.48
C ALA A 109 2.03 -5.36 -13.73
N PHE A 110 0.95 -4.91 -13.08
CA PHE A 110 0.53 -3.52 -13.14
C PHE A 110 1.56 -2.57 -12.53
N GLY A 111 2.15 -2.91 -11.38
CA GLY A 111 3.22 -2.10 -10.76
C GLY A 111 4.47 -1.98 -11.63
N VAL A 112 4.87 -3.07 -12.29
CA VAL A 112 5.96 -3.04 -13.27
C VAL A 112 5.61 -2.12 -14.44
N TRP A 113 4.39 -2.24 -15.00
CA TRP A 113 3.95 -1.39 -16.11
C TRP A 113 3.95 0.11 -15.76
N GLN A 114 3.49 0.48 -14.57
CA GLN A 114 3.48 1.88 -14.12
C GLN A 114 4.87 2.42 -13.79
N ASN A 115 5.94 1.60 -13.85
CA ASN A 115 7.28 1.96 -13.38
C ASN A 115 7.24 2.59 -11.98
N SER A 116 6.33 2.13 -11.12
CA SER A 116 6.17 2.72 -9.81
C SER A 116 7.32 2.24 -8.91
N GLU A 117 8.37 3.06 -8.84
CA GLU A 117 9.49 2.84 -7.93
C GLU A 117 9.15 3.30 -6.50
N SER A 118 8.08 4.09 -6.32
CA SER A 118 7.71 4.68 -5.02
C SER A 118 6.89 3.73 -4.14
N GLY A 119 6.12 2.80 -4.71
CA GLY A 119 5.25 1.88 -3.96
C GLY A 119 4.20 2.60 -3.10
N GLU A 120 3.89 3.87 -3.42
CA GLU A 120 2.93 4.69 -2.67
C GLU A 120 1.50 4.43 -3.14
N GLY A 121 1.31 3.94 -4.37
CA GLY A 121 0.02 3.54 -4.92
C GLY A 121 -0.50 2.22 -4.35
N ARG A 122 -1.82 2.05 -4.33
CA ARG A 122 -2.57 0.85 -3.98
C ARG A 122 -3.35 0.34 -5.17
N VAL A 123 -3.12 -0.92 -5.53
CA VAL A 123 -3.81 -1.62 -6.59
C VAL A 123 -4.78 -2.63 -5.98
N PHE A 124 -5.98 -2.67 -6.53
CA PHE A 124 -7.06 -3.56 -6.13
C PHE A 124 -7.48 -4.38 -7.34
N VAL A 125 -7.49 -5.71 -7.22
CA VAL A 125 -7.85 -6.61 -8.31
C VAL A 125 -9.12 -7.38 -7.94
N TYR A 126 -10.11 -7.33 -8.81
CA TYR A 126 -11.44 -7.89 -8.58
C TYR A 126 -11.78 -9.02 -9.54
N GLY A 127 -12.50 -10.01 -9.05
CA GLY A 127 -13.06 -11.10 -9.85
C GLY A 127 -14.33 -10.70 -10.60
N LYS A 128 -14.87 -11.64 -11.38
CA LYS A 128 -16.11 -11.47 -12.15
C LYS A 128 -17.31 -11.10 -11.27
N ASP A 129 -17.33 -11.57 -10.03
CA ASP A 129 -18.38 -11.29 -9.05
C ASP A 129 -18.15 -9.98 -8.28
N GLU A 130 -17.27 -9.11 -8.81
CA GLU A 130 -16.92 -7.80 -8.25
C GLU A 130 -16.28 -7.88 -6.86
N LYS A 131 -15.89 -9.08 -6.42
CA LYS A 131 -15.21 -9.27 -5.14
C LYS A 131 -13.71 -9.06 -5.28
N LEU A 132 -13.14 -8.44 -4.26
CA LEU A 132 -11.71 -8.26 -4.14
C LEU A 132 -11.00 -9.63 -4.07
N LEU A 133 -10.12 -9.88 -5.03
CA LEU A 133 -9.21 -11.03 -5.02
C LEU A 133 -7.89 -10.67 -4.33
N TYR A 134 -7.38 -9.47 -4.59
CA TYR A 134 -6.11 -9.02 -4.05
C TYR A 134 -6.05 -7.50 -3.91
N GLN A 135 -5.36 -7.04 -2.86
CA GLN A 135 -4.97 -5.66 -2.66
C GLN A 135 -3.48 -5.62 -2.34
N GLY A 136 -2.75 -4.72 -3.00
CA GLY A 136 -1.31 -4.56 -2.81
C GLY A 136 -0.86 -3.13 -3.09
N LYS A 137 0.42 -2.88 -2.87
CA LYS A 137 1.07 -1.65 -3.31
C LYS A 137 1.58 -1.83 -4.74
N PHE A 138 1.62 -0.76 -5.51
CA PHE A 138 2.25 -0.74 -6.82
C PHE A 138 3.22 0.43 -6.90
#